data_AF-A0A813G116-F1
#
_entry.id   AF-A0A813G116-F1
#
_cell.length_a   1.000
_cell.length_b   1.000
_cell.length_c   1.000
_cell.angle_alpha   90.00
_cell.angle_beta   90.00
_cell.angle_gamma   90.00
#
_symmetry.space_group_name_H-M   'P 1'
#
loop_
_entity.id
_entity.type
_entity.pdbx_description
1 polymer ?
#
loop_
_entity_poly.entity_id
_entity_poly.type
_entity_poly.pdbx_seq_one_letter_code
_entity_poly.pdbx_strand_id
1 'polypeptide(L)'
;MACPSSRFLAVALLLAMSSFGASAYPALGGYMPVSNVLEHAEIIKDVMAFADALAGESPDYAKAKKIYMFGAGNSCKSPSSVRTLQGFAQKDLTGESFADKFIAGGFPAKFWDAVILAALDGTADFAGAERTKRVTSLKKLVLGVCNFYASHELEAAIKKVESGDSADGSGSTLAWDEGWAFYYGSEPDGAEAAWGAAVEYDADFAGNGSITVSTEIVAQFNAGLHFVRNSTASLTNAIRARDTIYKLWALTYIRAALKYVELSETSYNGKVHAEGFAWYMAIDGFVASYNASAAKAMRDALDISKPSVPSGTFCAVREQMLQALPAMGLDCKALGTFKDSTLTASCPSVCNVSARCSSQPVGLQQLR
;
A
#
# COMPACT_ATOMS: atom_id res chain seq x y z
N MET A 1 -13.16 -1.09 22.87
CA MET A 1 -13.56 -2.50 22.72
C MET A 1 -12.44 -3.35 23.30
N ALA A 2 -12.73 -4.45 24.02
CA ALA A 2 -11.71 -5.33 24.61
C ALA A 2 -11.39 -6.50 23.67
N CYS A 3 -10.15 -6.98 23.70
CA CYS A 3 -9.76 -8.13 22.89
C CYS A 3 -10.33 -9.43 23.48
N PRO A 4 -10.73 -10.41 22.65
CA PRO A 4 -11.18 -11.71 23.16
C PRO A 4 -10.06 -12.35 24.00
N SER A 5 -10.37 -12.66 25.27
CA SER A 5 -9.39 -13.20 26.24
C SER A 5 -8.79 -14.54 25.84
N SER A 6 -9.43 -15.28 24.93
CA SER A 6 -8.98 -16.57 24.40
C SER A 6 -7.76 -16.49 23.47
N ARG A 7 -7.42 -15.30 22.94
CA ARG A 7 -6.30 -15.14 21.98
C ARG A 7 -4.92 -15.02 22.64
N PHE A 8 -4.85 -14.72 23.94
CA PHE A 8 -3.58 -14.55 24.67
C PHE A 8 -3.04 -15.84 25.31
N LEU A 9 -3.70 -16.99 25.09
CA LEU A 9 -3.30 -18.28 25.69
C LEU A 9 -2.18 -19.03 24.94
N ALA A 10 -1.65 -18.48 23.85
CA ALA A 10 -0.53 -19.08 23.12
C ALA A 10 0.81 -18.42 23.45
N VAL A 11 1.21 -18.42 24.73
CA VAL A 11 2.61 -18.24 25.10
C VAL A 11 3.27 -19.61 24.99
N ALA A 12 3.79 -19.94 23.81
CA ALA A 12 4.55 -21.16 23.62
C ALA A 12 5.88 -21.05 24.37
N LEU A 13 6.01 -21.85 25.42
CA LEU A 13 7.26 -22.09 26.13
C LEU A 13 8.24 -22.77 25.15
N LEU A 14 9.21 -22.03 24.61
CA LEU A 14 10.26 -22.58 23.74
C LEU A 14 11.26 -23.39 24.59
N LEU A 15 11.07 -24.71 24.62
CA LEU A 15 12.15 -25.64 24.91
C LEU A 15 13.02 -25.77 23.66
N ALA A 16 14.28 -25.35 23.78
CA ALA A 16 15.29 -25.49 22.75
C ALA A 16 15.53 -26.97 22.45
N MET A 17 14.98 -27.46 21.33
CA MET A 17 15.49 -28.66 20.66
C MET A 17 15.84 -28.29 19.22
N SER A 18 17.14 -28.25 18.98
CA SER A 18 17.75 -28.15 17.66
C SER A 18 17.40 -29.38 16.83
N SER A 19 16.39 -29.24 15.97
CA SER A 19 16.18 -30.08 14.81
C SER A 19 15.87 -29.19 13.61
N PHE A 20 16.61 -29.40 12.53
CA PHE A 20 16.51 -28.66 11.27
C PHE A 20 15.07 -28.47 10.78
N GLY A 21 14.70 -27.20 10.49
CA GLY A 21 13.94 -26.89 9.27
C GLY A 21 12.50 -26.38 9.36
N ALA A 22 11.91 -26.13 10.53
CA ALA A 22 10.60 -25.46 10.63
C ALA A 22 10.75 -24.03 11.15
N SER A 23 10.17 -23.04 10.46
CA SER A 23 10.05 -21.69 10.99
C SER A 23 9.26 -21.72 12.30
N ALA A 24 9.72 -20.98 13.31
CA ALA A 24 9.03 -20.85 14.58
C ALA A 24 7.69 -20.10 14.46
N TYR A 25 7.47 -19.38 13.35
CA TYR A 25 6.29 -18.57 13.10
C TYR A 25 5.64 -18.95 11.76
N PRO A 26 4.29 -18.94 11.66
CA PRO A 26 3.60 -19.25 10.41
C PRO A 26 4.00 -18.31 9.27
N ALA A 27 4.13 -18.84 8.06
CA ALA A 27 4.32 -18.04 6.87
C ALA A 27 3.08 -17.17 6.60
N LEU A 28 3.31 -15.96 6.09
CA LEU A 28 2.28 -15.07 5.56
C LEU A 28 2.50 -14.96 4.06
N GLY A 29 1.90 -15.91 3.31
CA GLY A 29 2.16 -16.06 1.88
C GLY A 29 3.59 -16.52 1.59
N GLY A 30 4.27 -15.83 0.66
CA GLY A 30 5.67 -16.10 0.30
C GLY A 30 6.72 -15.52 1.26
N TYR A 31 6.31 -14.99 2.41
CA TYR A 31 7.18 -14.38 3.40
C TYR A 31 7.23 -15.21 4.69
N MET A 32 8.44 -15.35 5.24
CA MET A 32 8.65 -16.10 6.47
C MET A 32 9.06 -15.17 7.62
N PRO A 33 8.13 -14.80 8.53
CA PRO A 33 8.45 -13.93 9.65
C PRO A 33 9.35 -14.63 10.67
N VAL A 34 10.06 -13.84 11.45
CA VAL A 34 11.01 -14.29 12.49
C VAL A 34 10.63 -13.75 13.86
N SER A 35 9.45 -13.15 13.94
CA SER A 35 8.75 -12.66 15.13
C SER A 35 7.26 -13.00 15.04
N ASN A 36 6.54 -12.93 16.17
CA ASN A 36 5.11 -13.18 16.20
C ASN A 36 4.32 -11.93 15.78
N VAL A 37 3.88 -11.91 14.51
CA VAL A 37 3.10 -10.81 13.93
C VAL A 37 1.66 -11.19 13.57
N LEU A 38 1.15 -12.32 14.08
CA LEU A 38 -0.21 -12.77 13.76
C LEU A 38 -1.27 -11.72 14.14
N GLU A 39 -1.18 -11.17 15.36
CA GLU A 39 -2.10 -10.10 15.82
C GLU A 39 -2.00 -8.81 14.98
N HIS A 40 -0.86 -8.56 14.33
CA HIS A 40 -0.71 -7.42 13.41
C HIS A 40 -1.45 -7.70 12.10
N ALA A 41 -1.29 -8.91 11.56
CA ALA A 41 -1.91 -9.35 10.32
C ALA A 41 -3.45 -9.35 10.39
N GLU A 42 -4.02 -9.58 11.58
CA GLU A 42 -5.48 -9.58 11.81
C GLU A 42 -6.15 -8.21 11.61
N ILE A 43 -5.40 -7.12 11.38
CA ILE A 43 -6.01 -5.82 11.03
C ILE A 43 -6.85 -5.93 9.76
N ILE A 44 -6.54 -6.89 8.87
CA ILE A 44 -7.32 -7.13 7.66
C ILE A 44 -8.77 -7.49 7.98
N LYS A 45 -9.03 -8.19 9.09
CA LYS A 45 -10.39 -8.54 9.50
C LYS A 45 -11.17 -7.33 9.99
N ASP A 46 -10.50 -6.32 10.53
CA ASP A 46 -11.12 -5.03 10.83
C ASP A 46 -11.45 -4.25 9.54
N VAL A 47 -10.60 -4.34 8.51
CA VAL A 47 -10.88 -3.80 7.17
C VAL A 47 -12.08 -4.50 6.51
N MET A 48 -12.15 -5.82 6.59
CA MET A 48 -13.28 -6.60 6.06
C MET A 48 -14.57 -6.26 6.80
N ALA A 49 -14.56 -6.22 8.14
CA ALA A 49 -15.73 -5.82 8.94
C ALA A 49 -16.19 -4.39 8.60
N PHE A 50 -15.25 -3.48 8.34
CA PHE A 50 -15.54 -2.13 7.85
C PHE A 50 -16.18 -2.15 6.46
N ALA A 51 -15.64 -2.93 5.52
CA ALA A 51 -16.18 -3.07 4.17
C ALA A 51 -17.57 -3.74 4.14
N ASP A 52 -17.81 -4.69 5.03
CA ASP A 52 -19.09 -5.39 5.22
C ASP A 52 -20.17 -4.45 5.77
N ALA A 53 -19.81 -3.57 6.71
CA ALA A 53 -20.73 -2.53 7.18
C ALA A 53 -21.17 -1.60 6.04
N LEU A 54 -20.37 -1.48 4.97
CA LEU A 54 -20.67 -0.66 3.80
C LEU A 54 -21.25 -1.47 2.62
N ALA A 55 -21.58 -2.74 2.80
CA ALA A 55 -22.08 -3.60 1.72
C ALA A 55 -23.57 -3.34 1.41
N GLY A 56 -23.97 -3.68 0.18
CA GLY A 56 -25.36 -3.62 -0.27
C GLY A 56 -25.91 -2.22 -0.56
N GLU A 57 -27.24 -2.16 -0.78
CA GLU A 57 -27.98 -0.95 -1.16
C GLU A 57 -28.19 0.04 -0.02
N SER A 58 -27.97 -0.37 1.23
CA SER A 58 -28.14 0.47 2.42
C SER A 58 -26.92 0.39 3.34
N PRO A 59 -25.81 1.08 3.00
CA PRO A 59 -24.58 1.07 3.79
C PRO A 59 -24.79 1.65 5.20
N ASP A 60 -24.27 0.97 6.21
CA ASP A 60 -24.26 1.44 7.59
C ASP A 60 -22.99 2.25 7.87
N TYR A 61 -22.98 3.50 7.42
CA TYR A 61 -21.87 4.44 7.64
C TYR A 61 -21.57 4.65 9.13
N ALA A 62 -22.58 4.58 10.00
CA ALA A 62 -22.39 4.76 11.44
C ALA A 62 -21.63 3.57 12.06
N LYS A 63 -21.96 2.34 11.67
CA LYS A 63 -21.21 1.14 12.07
C LYS A 63 -19.81 1.14 11.48
N ALA A 64 -19.66 1.46 10.19
CA ALA A 64 -18.35 1.58 9.56
C ALA A 64 -17.46 2.61 10.28
N LYS A 65 -18.02 3.78 10.62
CA LYS A 65 -17.32 4.81 11.41
C LYS A 65 -16.90 4.30 12.79
N LYS A 66 -17.77 3.56 13.50
CA LYS A 66 -17.40 2.95 14.79
C LYS A 66 -16.25 1.94 14.64
N ILE A 67 -16.27 1.09 13.61
CA ILE A 67 -15.18 0.13 13.35
C ILE A 67 -13.88 0.88 13.03
N TYR A 68 -13.94 1.92 12.20
CA TYR A 68 -12.77 2.73 11.88
C TYR A 68 -12.12 3.36 13.13
N MET A 69 -12.94 3.97 13.99
CA MET A 69 -12.46 4.69 15.18
C MET A 69 -12.02 3.76 16.31
N PHE A 70 -12.74 2.66 16.52
CA PHE A 70 -12.62 1.82 17.73
C PHE A 70 -12.16 0.39 17.47
N GLY A 71 -11.94 0.02 16.21
CA GLY A 71 -11.65 -1.34 15.78
C GLY A 71 -12.89 -2.24 15.78
N ALA A 72 -12.80 -3.35 15.06
CA ALA A 72 -13.71 -4.49 15.19
C ALA A 72 -13.20 -5.53 16.21
N GLY A 73 -11.99 -5.33 16.74
CA GLY A 73 -11.42 -6.13 17.83
C GLY A 73 -10.65 -7.36 17.37
N ASN A 74 -10.25 -7.43 16.09
CA ASN A 74 -9.46 -8.55 15.58
C ASN A 74 -7.95 -8.34 15.75
N SER A 75 -7.45 -7.10 15.64
CA SER A 75 -6.03 -6.81 15.81
C SER A 75 -5.72 -6.22 17.19
N CYS A 76 -5.03 -6.98 18.04
CA CYS A 76 -4.80 -6.61 19.43
C CYS A 76 -3.36 -6.20 19.72
N LYS A 77 -3.18 -5.06 20.41
CA LYS A 77 -1.89 -4.66 21.01
C LYS A 77 -1.67 -5.36 22.35
N SER A 78 -2.75 -5.54 23.10
CA SER A 78 -2.81 -6.21 24.41
C SER A 78 -4.24 -6.65 24.70
N PRO A 79 -4.51 -7.41 25.79
CA PRO A 79 -5.88 -7.80 26.13
C PRO A 79 -6.87 -6.64 26.29
N SER A 80 -6.36 -5.46 26.67
CA SER A 80 -7.16 -4.25 26.91
C SER A 80 -7.02 -3.19 25.82
N SER A 81 -6.25 -3.44 24.75
CA SER A 81 -5.98 -2.46 23.71
C SER A 81 -6.00 -3.08 22.32
N VAL A 82 -6.86 -2.54 21.46
CA VAL A 82 -6.94 -2.88 20.03
C VAL A 82 -6.11 -1.91 19.19
N ARG A 83 -5.62 -2.35 18.03
CA ARG A 83 -5.23 -1.44 16.93
C ARG A 83 -6.51 -0.95 16.25
N THR A 84 -6.46 0.25 15.67
CA THR A 84 -7.59 0.82 14.94
C THR A 84 -7.08 1.46 13.65
N LEU A 85 -7.91 1.44 12.61
CA LEU A 85 -7.62 2.08 11.33
C LEU A 85 -7.45 3.59 11.51
N GLN A 86 -8.24 4.22 12.39
CA GLN A 86 -8.06 5.62 12.74
C GLN A 86 -6.72 5.87 13.45
N GLY A 87 -6.29 4.98 14.33
CA GLY A 87 -5.00 5.08 15.01
C GLY A 87 -3.83 5.06 14.02
N PHE A 88 -3.94 4.29 12.94
CA PHE A 88 -2.97 4.30 11.84
C PHE A 88 -3.03 5.61 11.05
N ALA A 89 -4.23 6.05 10.68
CA ALA A 89 -4.45 7.26 9.88
C ALA A 89 -4.07 8.58 10.59
N GLN A 90 -4.04 8.59 11.93
CA GLN A 90 -3.71 9.76 12.74
C GLN A 90 -2.25 9.79 13.24
N LYS A 91 -1.49 8.72 12.99
CA LYS A 91 -0.11 8.62 13.43
C LYS A 91 0.72 9.72 12.77
N ASP A 92 1.47 10.46 13.58
CA ASP A 92 2.45 11.41 13.06
C ASP A 92 3.67 10.63 12.56
N LEU A 93 3.91 10.72 11.25
CA LEU A 93 5.00 10.06 10.54
C LEU A 93 6.02 11.07 10.00
N THR A 94 6.02 12.30 10.52
CA THR A 94 7.01 13.32 10.12
C THR A 94 8.43 12.79 10.37
N GLY A 95 9.31 12.95 9.37
CA GLY A 95 10.67 12.43 9.39
C GLY A 95 10.80 10.99 8.90
N GLU A 96 9.78 10.45 8.23
CA GLU A 96 9.81 9.15 7.57
C GLU A 96 9.77 9.33 6.05
N SER A 97 10.67 8.66 5.32
CA SER A 97 10.97 9.06 3.94
C SER A 97 9.80 8.91 2.97
N PHE A 98 8.86 7.99 3.25
CA PHE A 98 7.63 7.87 2.48
C PHE A 98 6.62 8.95 2.84
N ALA A 99 6.35 9.16 4.13
CA ALA A 99 5.37 10.14 4.61
C ALA A 99 5.80 11.59 4.31
N ASP A 100 7.08 11.91 4.43
CA ASP A 100 7.64 13.23 4.14
C ASP A 100 7.39 13.66 2.68
N LYS A 101 7.26 12.71 1.75
CA LYS A 101 6.91 13.01 0.35
C LYS A 101 5.48 13.53 0.22
N PHE A 102 4.54 13.05 1.02
CA PHE A 102 3.17 13.57 1.09
C PHE A 102 3.16 14.95 1.72
N ILE A 103 3.86 15.13 2.84
CA ILE A 103 3.94 16.41 3.55
C ILE A 103 4.55 17.48 2.62
N ALA A 104 5.66 17.17 1.94
CA ALA A 104 6.28 18.06 0.96
C ALA A 104 5.36 18.36 -0.25
N GLY A 105 4.48 17.42 -0.60
CA GLY A 105 3.43 17.59 -1.61
C GLY A 105 2.23 18.44 -1.14
N GLY A 106 2.23 18.92 0.10
CA GLY A 106 1.17 19.75 0.67
C GLY A 106 0.04 18.98 1.36
N PHE A 107 0.17 17.67 1.55
CA PHE A 107 -0.81 16.90 2.31
C PHE A 107 -0.74 17.25 3.81
N PRO A 108 -1.87 17.49 4.48
CA PRO A 108 -1.87 17.70 5.93
C PRO A 108 -1.47 16.41 6.67
N ALA A 109 -0.85 16.53 7.85
CA ALA A 109 -0.29 15.39 8.61
C ALA A 109 -1.28 14.24 8.88
N LYS A 110 -2.59 14.52 8.93
CA LYS A 110 -3.67 13.53 9.16
C LYS A 110 -4.62 13.41 7.98
N PHE A 111 -4.11 13.57 6.75
CA PHE A 111 -4.93 13.58 5.53
C PHE A 111 -5.77 12.31 5.38
N TRP A 112 -5.24 11.14 5.76
CA TRP A 112 -5.97 9.88 5.73
C TRP A 112 -7.21 9.90 6.64
N ASP A 113 -7.06 10.38 7.88
CA ASP A 113 -8.18 10.49 8.83
C ASP A 113 -9.22 11.50 8.32
N ALA A 114 -8.76 12.65 7.83
CA ALA A 114 -9.63 13.69 7.29
C ALA A 114 -10.48 13.18 6.11
N VAL A 115 -9.85 12.53 5.11
CA VAL A 115 -10.58 12.06 3.92
C VAL A 115 -11.53 10.90 4.23
N ILE A 116 -11.16 9.98 5.13
CA ILE A 116 -12.00 8.85 5.51
C ILE A 116 -13.21 9.33 6.32
N LEU A 117 -13.01 10.23 7.29
CA LEU A 117 -14.11 10.82 8.05
C LEU A 117 -15.02 11.64 7.13
N ALA A 118 -14.48 12.42 6.21
CA ALA A 118 -15.28 13.16 5.24
C ALA A 118 -16.14 12.24 4.36
N ALA A 119 -15.58 11.13 3.90
CA ALA A 119 -16.33 10.14 3.12
C ALA A 119 -17.39 9.40 3.95
N LEU A 120 -17.10 9.08 5.22
CA LEU A 120 -18.06 8.46 6.17
C LEU A 120 -19.22 9.41 6.49
N ASP A 121 -18.93 10.70 6.68
CA ASP A 121 -19.91 11.71 7.07
C ASP A 121 -20.61 12.34 5.87
N GLY A 122 -20.09 12.16 4.65
CA GLY A 122 -20.66 12.75 3.44
C GLY A 122 -20.44 14.25 3.39
N THR A 123 -19.26 14.70 3.77
CA THR A 123 -18.85 16.12 3.85
C THR A 123 -17.67 16.40 2.93
N ALA A 124 -17.24 17.67 2.85
CA ALA A 124 -16.14 18.11 1.98
C ALA A 124 -16.37 17.63 0.53
N ASP A 125 -15.37 17.03 -0.11
CA ASP A 125 -15.46 16.55 -1.50
C ASP A 125 -16.47 15.41 -1.69
N PHE A 126 -16.99 14.84 -0.61
CA PHE A 126 -18.05 13.82 -0.61
C PHE A 126 -19.45 14.38 -0.33
N ALA A 127 -19.59 15.70 -0.15
CA ALA A 127 -20.89 16.34 0.03
C ALA A 127 -21.76 16.16 -1.23
N GLY A 128 -22.91 15.51 -1.06
CA GLY A 128 -23.81 15.19 -2.18
C GLY A 128 -23.28 14.12 -3.15
N ALA A 129 -22.13 13.49 -2.86
CA ALA A 129 -21.60 12.41 -3.68
C ALA A 129 -22.52 11.17 -3.62
N GLU A 130 -22.64 10.48 -4.76
CA GLU A 130 -23.41 9.25 -4.83
C GLU A 130 -22.86 8.16 -3.88
N ARG A 131 -23.76 7.29 -3.41
CA ARG A 131 -23.45 6.19 -2.51
C ARG A 131 -22.24 5.37 -2.99
N THR A 132 -22.24 5.01 -4.26
CA THR A 132 -21.22 4.17 -4.91
C THR A 132 -19.83 4.80 -4.88
N LYS A 133 -19.71 6.11 -5.10
CA LYS A 133 -18.46 6.84 -4.93
C LYS A 133 -17.95 6.72 -3.49
N ARG A 134 -18.80 7.10 -2.53
CA ARG A 134 -18.44 7.11 -1.10
C ARG A 134 -18.02 5.73 -0.61
N VAL A 135 -18.83 4.70 -0.87
CA VAL A 135 -18.54 3.33 -0.44
C VAL A 135 -17.24 2.81 -1.06
N THR A 136 -17.04 3.05 -2.36
CA THR A 136 -15.85 2.53 -3.06
C THR A 136 -14.58 3.24 -2.58
N SER A 137 -14.61 4.56 -2.43
CA SER A 137 -13.50 5.30 -1.83
C SER A 137 -13.19 4.75 -0.44
N LEU A 138 -14.17 4.64 0.45
CA LEU A 138 -13.96 4.15 1.82
C LEU A 138 -13.31 2.77 1.85
N LYS A 139 -13.76 1.82 1.03
CA LYS A 139 -13.21 0.46 0.99
C LYS A 139 -11.74 0.41 0.57
N LYS A 140 -11.29 1.35 -0.28
CA LYS A 140 -9.89 1.38 -0.74
C LYS A 140 -9.00 2.30 0.09
N LEU A 141 -9.53 3.42 0.59
CA LEU A 141 -8.79 4.35 1.45
C LEU A 141 -8.29 3.65 2.73
N VAL A 142 -9.08 2.75 3.33
CA VAL A 142 -8.63 1.98 4.52
C VAL A 142 -7.50 1.01 4.20
N LEU A 143 -7.42 0.49 2.97
CA LEU A 143 -6.27 -0.31 2.50
C LEU A 143 -5.05 0.59 2.27
N GLY A 144 -5.25 1.78 1.73
CA GLY A 144 -4.23 2.82 1.64
C GLY A 144 -3.64 3.18 3.00
N VAL A 145 -4.47 3.27 4.06
CA VAL A 145 -4.01 3.46 5.45
C VAL A 145 -3.14 2.30 5.93
N CYS A 146 -3.56 1.04 5.71
CA CYS A 146 -2.74 -0.11 6.06
C CYS A 146 -1.39 -0.11 5.32
N ASN A 147 -1.39 0.23 4.03
CA ASN A 147 -0.16 0.36 3.24
C ASN A 147 0.76 1.50 3.74
N PHE A 148 0.17 2.65 4.08
CA PHE A 148 0.91 3.78 4.64
C PHE A 148 1.50 3.44 6.01
N TYR A 149 0.78 2.71 6.84
CA TYR A 149 1.28 2.25 8.14
C TYR A 149 2.30 1.11 8.01
N ALA A 150 2.20 0.26 6.98
CA ALA A 150 3.28 -0.67 6.65
C ALA A 150 4.59 0.08 6.32
N SER A 151 4.51 1.22 5.64
CA SER A 151 5.69 2.07 5.39
C SER A 151 6.33 2.57 6.69
N HIS A 152 5.53 2.90 7.71
CA HIS A 152 6.01 3.31 9.03
C HIS A 152 6.82 2.21 9.70
N GLU A 153 6.34 0.97 9.66
CA GLU A 153 7.04 -0.14 10.30
C GLU A 153 8.36 -0.49 9.60
N LEU A 154 8.43 -0.33 8.26
CA LEU A 154 9.70 -0.45 7.54
C LEU A 154 10.70 0.65 7.96
N GLU A 155 10.25 1.90 8.12
CA GLU A 155 11.08 3.00 8.61
C GLU A 155 11.54 2.79 10.05
N ALA A 156 10.66 2.27 10.90
CA ALA A 156 10.98 1.89 12.27
C ALA A 156 12.05 0.78 12.29
N ALA A 157 11.98 -0.20 11.39
CA ALA A 157 13.00 -1.23 11.25
C ALA A 157 14.36 -0.64 10.87
N ILE A 158 14.40 0.28 9.90
CA ILE A 158 15.63 0.98 9.49
C ILE A 158 16.24 1.75 10.66
N LYS A 159 15.43 2.55 11.39
CA LYS A 159 15.89 3.30 12.57
C LYS A 159 16.45 2.38 13.65
N LYS A 160 15.84 1.20 13.83
CA LYS A 160 16.31 0.21 14.81
C LYS A 160 17.64 -0.42 14.40
N VAL A 161 17.83 -0.75 13.11
CA VAL A 161 19.14 -1.17 12.57
C VAL A 161 20.20 -0.09 12.82
N GLU A 162 19.89 1.17 12.53
CA GLU A 162 20.79 2.31 12.76
C GLU A 162 21.21 2.44 14.23
N SER A 163 20.29 2.16 15.16
CA SER A 163 20.56 2.16 16.61
C SER A 163 21.21 0.89 17.15
N GLY A 164 21.42 -0.14 16.31
CA GLY A 164 21.95 -1.45 16.71
C GLY A 164 20.93 -2.40 17.36
N ASP A 165 19.64 -2.08 17.34
CA ASP A 165 18.55 -2.90 17.86
C ASP A 165 18.05 -3.90 16.80
N SER A 166 18.88 -4.91 16.49
CA SER A 166 18.61 -5.91 15.44
C SER A 166 18.41 -7.33 15.91
N ALA A 167 18.07 -7.53 17.19
CA ALA A 167 17.82 -8.85 17.74
C ALA A 167 16.64 -9.56 17.02
N ASP A 168 16.85 -10.82 16.65
CA ASP A 168 15.81 -11.65 16.02
C ASP A 168 14.59 -11.79 16.96
N GLY A 169 13.39 -11.69 16.39
CA GLY A 169 12.13 -11.77 17.13
C GLY A 169 11.73 -10.49 17.85
N SER A 170 12.55 -9.45 17.80
CA SER A 170 12.31 -8.14 18.41
C SER A 170 12.97 -7.03 17.56
N GLY A 171 13.07 -5.81 18.10
CA GLY A 171 13.82 -4.73 17.46
C GLY A 171 13.44 -4.49 16.00
N SER A 172 14.44 -4.41 15.13
CA SER A 172 14.26 -4.17 13.69
C SER A 172 13.60 -5.34 12.97
N THR A 173 13.80 -6.59 13.41
CA THR A 173 13.18 -7.75 12.77
C THR A 173 11.68 -7.80 13.00
N LEU A 174 11.23 -7.49 14.23
CA LEU A 174 9.82 -7.37 14.55
C LEU A 174 9.15 -6.24 13.74
N ALA A 175 9.77 -5.06 13.69
CA ALA A 175 9.20 -3.96 12.90
C ALA A 175 9.10 -4.30 11.40
N TRP A 176 10.10 -4.98 10.83
CA TRP A 176 10.05 -5.37 9.43
C TRP A 176 8.94 -6.41 9.16
N ASP A 177 8.81 -7.41 10.06
CA ASP A 177 7.72 -8.39 10.01
C ASP A 177 6.33 -7.73 10.18
N GLU A 178 6.20 -6.72 11.04
CA GLU A 178 4.96 -5.95 11.25
C GLU A 178 4.56 -5.20 9.97
N GLY A 179 5.53 -4.64 9.25
CA GLY A 179 5.32 -4.01 7.95
C GLY A 179 4.72 -4.98 6.92
N TRP A 180 5.25 -6.20 6.82
CA TRP A 180 4.65 -7.23 5.95
C TRP A 180 3.26 -7.64 6.43
N ALA A 181 3.08 -7.86 7.73
CA ALA A 181 1.81 -8.28 8.30
C ALA A 181 0.67 -7.28 8.02
N PHE A 182 0.93 -5.98 8.13
CA PHE A 182 -0.06 -4.95 7.81
C PHE A 182 -0.35 -4.81 6.31
N TYR A 183 0.61 -5.13 5.44
CA TYR A 183 0.45 -5.06 4.00
C TYR A 183 -0.24 -6.30 3.40
N TYR A 184 0.13 -7.50 3.87
CA TYR A 184 -0.35 -8.78 3.36
C TYR A 184 -1.60 -9.30 4.08
N GLY A 185 -1.75 -9.01 5.38
CA GLY A 185 -2.88 -9.47 6.19
C GLY A 185 -2.81 -10.95 6.59
N SER A 186 -3.80 -11.39 7.37
CA SER A 186 -3.91 -12.77 7.88
C SER A 186 -4.70 -13.72 6.99
N GLU A 187 -5.38 -13.20 5.96
CA GLU A 187 -6.25 -14.01 5.12
C GLU A 187 -5.46 -14.84 4.10
N PRO A 188 -5.96 -16.04 3.72
CA PRO A 188 -5.35 -16.85 2.67
C PRO A 188 -5.13 -16.04 1.39
N ASP A 189 -3.98 -16.26 0.75
CA ASP A 189 -3.58 -15.60 -0.49
C ASP A 189 -3.65 -14.06 -0.43
N GLY A 190 -3.51 -13.47 0.76
CA GLY A 190 -3.57 -12.02 0.95
C GLY A 190 -4.91 -11.40 0.55
N ALA A 191 -6.00 -12.18 0.62
CA ALA A 191 -7.33 -11.75 0.23
C ALA A 191 -7.75 -10.46 0.95
N GLU A 192 -8.40 -9.56 0.21
CA GLU A 192 -8.85 -8.24 0.65
C GLU A 192 -7.75 -7.28 1.13
N ALA A 193 -6.48 -7.70 1.21
CA ALA A 193 -5.38 -6.88 1.70
C ALA A 193 -4.80 -5.94 0.63
N ALA A 194 -3.97 -4.99 1.06
CA ALA A 194 -3.30 -4.07 0.16
C ALA A 194 -2.40 -4.81 -0.86
N TRP A 195 -1.78 -5.93 -0.47
CA TRP A 195 -1.03 -6.80 -1.37
C TRP A 195 -1.88 -7.38 -2.50
N GLY A 196 -3.17 -7.67 -2.27
CA GLY A 196 -4.07 -8.18 -3.31
C GLY A 196 -4.19 -7.26 -4.53
N ALA A 197 -4.02 -5.94 -4.34
CA ALA A 197 -3.96 -4.99 -5.46
C ALA A 197 -2.77 -5.24 -6.39
N ALA A 198 -1.62 -5.68 -5.87
CA ALA A 198 -0.47 -6.02 -6.70
C ALA A 198 -0.78 -7.21 -7.61
N VAL A 199 -1.46 -8.24 -7.09
CA VAL A 199 -1.89 -9.41 -7.87
C VAL A 199 -2.89 -9.00 -8.96
N GLU A 200 -3.91 -8.21 -8.61
CA GLU A 200 -4.91 -7.74 -9.57
C GLU A 200 -4.24 -6.97 -10.72
N TYR A 201 -3.41 -5.97 -10.39
CA TYR A 201 -2.84 -5.09 -11.40
C TYR A 201 -1.64 -5.68 -12.14
N ASP A 202 -1.00 -6.73 -11.63
CA ASP A 202 -0.10 -7.56 -12.42
C ASP A 202 -0.86 -8.32 -13.51
N ALA A 203 -2.00 -8.91 -13.18
CA ALA A 203 -2.83 -9.62 -14.17
C ALA A 203 -3.40 -8.67 -15.24
N ASP A 204 -3.75 -7.44 -14.85
CA ASP A 204 -4.29 -6.43 -15.77
C ASP A 204 -3.24 -5.77 -16.66
N PHE A 205 -1.96 -5.77 -16.27
CA PHE A 205 -0.88 -5.08 -16.99
C PHE A 205 0.27 -6.02 -17.40
N ALA A 206 0.00 -7.32 -17.52
CA ALA A 206 0.99 -8.32 -17.91
C ALA A 206 1.52 -8.12 -19.35
N GLY A 207 2.73 -8.64 -19.61
CA GLY A 207 3.35 -8.68 -20.94
C GLY A 207 4.43 -7.62 -21.19
N ASN A 208 5.13 -7.73 -22.33
CA ASN A 208 6.08 -6.74 -22.88
C ASN A 208 7.13 -6.15 -21.91
N GLY A 209 7.66 -6.96 -20.98
CA GLY A 209 8.67 -6.52 -20.02
C GLY A 209 8.12 -5.77 -18.80
N SER A 210 6.80 -5.83 -18.59
CA SER A 210 6.13 -5.43 -17.35
C SER A 210 6.67 -6.20 -16.16
N ILE A 211 6.86 -5.51 -15.03
CA ILE A 211 7.31 -6.13 -13.77
C ILE A 211 6.11 -6.84 -13.13
N THR A 212 6.30 -8.08 -12.68
CA THR A 212 5.34 -8.76 -11.79
C THR A 212 5.60 -8.31 -10.35
N VAL A 213 4.88 -7.28 -9.92
CA VAL A 213 5.05 -6.65 -8.61
C VAL A 213 4.77 -7.61 -7.47
N SER A 214 3.73 -8.44 -7.55
CA SER A 214 3.35 -9.38 -6.49
C SER A 214 4.46 -10.38 -6.16
N THR A 215 5.30 -10.70 -7.14
CA THR A 215 6.48 -11.56 -6.98
C THR A 215 7.68 -10.78 -6.48
N GLU A 216 8.02 -9.68 -7.15
CA GLU A 216 9.22 -8.89 -6.81
C GLU A 216 9.12 -8.31 -5.40
N ILE A 217 7.94 -7.87 -4.97
CA ILE A 217 7.76 -7.28 -3.64
C ILE A 217 8.02 -8.30 -2.53
N VAL A 218 7.61 -9.56 -2.71
CA VAL A 218 7.90 -10.65 -1.75
C VAL A 218 9.41 -10.89 -1.66
N ALA A 219 10.12 -10.86 -2.79
CA ALA A 219 11.58 -10.98 -2.80
C ALA A 219 12.25 -9.83 -2.03
N GLN A 220 11.78 -8.59 -2.21
CA GLN A 220 12.31 -7.42 -1.49
C GLN A 220 12.00 -7.44 0.01
N PHE A 221 10.81 -7.89 0.42
CA PHE A 221 10.49 -8.08 1.84
C PHE A 221 11.39 -9.15 2.48
N ASN A 222 11.59 -10.29 1.82
CA ASN A 222 12.49 -11.34 2.33
C ASN A 222 13.96 -10.88 2.37
N ALA A 223 14.43 -10.14 1.35
CA ALA A 223 15.77 -9.56 1.33
C ALA A 223 15.97 -8.52 2.43
N GLY A 224 15.00 -7.61 2.61
CA GLY A 224 15.04 -6.63 3.68
C GLY A 224 15.02 -7.26 5.06
N LEU A 225 14.21 -8.31 5.27
CA LEU A 225 14.23 -9.09 6.51
C LEU A 225 15.63 -9.62 6.80
N HIS A 226 16.31 -10.20 5.81
CA HIS A 226 17.70 -10.63 5.97
C HIS A 226 18.62 -9.47 6.40
N PHE A 227 18.49 -8.28 5.79
CA PHE A 227 19.34 -7.13 6.11
C PHE A 227 19.01 -6.43 7.44
N VAL A 228 17.89 -6.73 8.10
CA VAL A 228 17.55 -6.16 9.41
C VAL A 228 17.78 -7.13 10.58
N ARG A 229 18.32 -8.33 10.33
CA ARG A 229 18.67 -9.31 11.38
C ARG A 229 20.06 -9.07 11.93
N ASN A 230 20.27 -9.35 13.21
CA ASN A 230 21.53 -9.10 13.92
C ASN A 230 22.77 -9.64 13.18
N SER A 231 22.72 -10.89 12.70
CA SER A 231 23.86 -11.54 12.04
C SER A 231 24.21 -10.96 10.66
N THR A 232 23.27 -10.25 10.05
CA THR A 232 23.31 -9.84 8.63
C THR A 232 22.93 -8.38 8.45
N ALA A 233 22.95 -7.62 9.55
CA ALA A 233 22.48 -6.25 9.61
C ALA A 233 23.25 -5.37 8.60
N SER A 234 22.51 -4.71 7.72
CA SER A 234 23.08 -3.83 6.71
C SER A 234 22.12 -2.67 6.46
N LEU A 235 22.38 -1.53 7.10
CA LEU A 235 21.55 -0.32 6.98
C LEU A 235 21.35 0.07 5.51
N THR A 236 22.42 0.10 4.72
CA THR A 236 22.39 0.45 3.29
C THR A 236 21.50 -0.50 2.48
N ASN A 237 21.61 -1.81 2.69
CA ASN A 237 20.83 -2.78 1.92
C ASN A 237 19.38 -2.86 2.39
N ALA A 238 19.12 -2.68 3.70
CA ALA A 238 17.78 -2.58 4.23
C ALA A 238 17.04 -1.34 3.67
N ILE A 239 17.72 -0.18 3.64
CA ILE A 239 17.21 1.05 2.98
C ILE A 239 16.89 0.78 1.50
N ARG A 240 17.79 0.11 0.78
CA ARG A 240 17.58 -0.23 -0.64
C ARG A 240 16.36 -1.12 -0.84
N ALA A 241 16.17 -2.12 0.01
CA ALA A 241 15.00 -3.01 -0.06
C ALA A 241 13.70 -2.22 0.18
N ARG A 242 13.66 -1.39 1.23
CA ARG A 242 12.52 -0.50 1.54
C ARG A 242 12.20 0.44 0.37
N ASP A 243 13.20 1.12 -0.17
CA ASP A 243 13.00 2.06 -1.27
C ASP A 243 12.49 1.34 -2.54
N THR A 244 12.91 0.09 -2.75
CA THR A 244 12.40 -0.73 -3.85
C THR A 244 10.94 -1.14 -3.60
N ILE A 245 10.58 -1.51 -2.38
CA ILE A 245 9.18 -1.76 -1.97
C ILE A 245 8.30 -0.54 -2.26
N TYR A 246 8.75 0.67 -1.92
CA TYR A 246 7.99 1.90 -2.18
C TYR A 246 7.76 2.15 -3.68
N LYS A 247 8.77 1.87 -4.52
CA LYS A 247 8.62 1.96 -5.99
C LYS A 247 7.64 0.93 -6.54
N LEU A 248 7.63 -0.28 -5.97
CA LEU A 248 6.71 -1.34 -6.36
C LEU A 248 5.26 -1.00 -5.98
N TRP A 249 5.03 -0.44 -4.79
CA TRP A 249 3.72 0.14 -4.43
C TRP A 249 3.29 1.25 -5.38
N ALA A 250 4.20 2.18 -5.72
CA ALA A 250 3.94 3.22 -6.72
C ALA A 250 3.54 2.62 -8.06
N LEU A 251 4.24 1.60 -8.55
CA LEU A 251 3.93 0.95 -9.81
C LEU A 251 2.53 0.30 -9.79
N THR A 252 2.19 -0.45 -8.74
CA THR A 252 0.86 -1.05 -8.57
C THR A 252 -0.26 -0.01 -8.64
N TYR A 253 -0.13 1.09 -7.89
CA TYR A 253 -1.21 2.07 -7.81
C TYR A 253 -1.22 3.06 -8.98
N ILE A 254 -0.11 3.27 -9.70
CA ILE A 254 -0.11 3.97 -11.00
C ILE A 254 -0.91 3.15 -12.04
N ARG A 255 -0.70 1.83 -12.09
CA ARG A 255 -1.49 0.93 -12.96
C ARG A 255 -2.97 1.02 -12.65
N ALA A 256 -3.33 0.91 -11.37
CA ALA A 256 -4.70 1.08 -10.91
C ALA A 256 -5.29 2.41 -11.39
N ALA A 257 -4.60 3.53 -11.08
CA ALA A 257 -5.06 4.86 -11.43
C ALA A 257 -5.27 5.03 -12.94
N LEU A 258 -4.32 4.59 -13.77
CA LEU A 258 -4.44 4.66 -15.24
C LEU A 258 -5.61 3.83 -15.78
N LYS A 259 -5.79 2.60 -15.29
CA LYS A 259 -6.96 1.75 -15.62
C LYS A 259 -8.25 2.52 -15.35
N TYR A 260 -8.38 3.11 -14.16
CA TYR A 260 -9.63 3.77 -13.77
C TYR A 260 -9.84 5.14 -14.42
N VAL A 261 -8.79 5.87 -14.81
CA VAL A 261 -8.93 7.06 -15.67
C VAL A 261 -9.48 6.65 -17.04
N GLU A 262 -8.93 5.60 -17.66
CA GLU A 262 -9.40 5.11 -18.97
C GLU A 262 -10.86 4.65 -18.92
N LEU A 263 -11.20 3.81 -17.96
CA LEU A 263 -12.57 3.31 -17.80
C LEU A 263 -13.55 4.46 -17.54
N SER A 264 -13.15 5.46 -16.75
CA SER A 264 -14.00 6.62 -16.45
C SER A 264 -14.16 7.57 -17.65
N GLU A 265 -13.17 7.67 -18.53
CA GLU A 265 -13.26 8.43 -19.78
C GLU A 265 -14.18 7.75 -20.80
N THR A 266 -14.04 6.43 -20.96
CA THR A 266 -14.79 5.65 -21.96
C THR A 266 -16.25 5.46 -21.58
N SER A 267 -16.53 5.19 -20.31
CA SER A 267 -17.89 5.06 -19.79
C SER A 267 -17.91 5.47 -18.32
N TYR A 268 -18.25 6.73 -18.08
CA TYR A 268 -18.21 7.26 -16.73
C TYR A 268 -19.13 6.50 -15.78
N ASN A 269 -18.53 6.05 -14.68
CA ASN A 269 -19.22 5.40 -13.58
C ASN A 269 -18.55 5.87 -12.29
N GLY A 270 -19.30 6.45 -11.35
CA GLY A 270 -18.69 7.04 -10.17
C GLY A 270 -18.04 6.02 -9.23
N LYS A 271 -18.47 4.74 -9.20
CA LYS A 271 -17.73 3.66 -8.51
C LYS A 271 -16.34 3.47 -9.13
N VAL A 272 -16.27 3.34 -10.45
CA VAL A 272 -15.01 3.14 -11.20
C VAL A 272 -14.06 4.31 -10.97
N HIS A 273 -14.58 5.53 -11.07
CA HIS A 273 -13.80 6.74 -10.83
C HIS A 273 -13.28 6.86 -9.39
N ALA A 274 -14.12 6.53 -8.41
CA ALA A 274 -13.77 6.55 -6.99
C ALA A 274 -12.70 5.54 -6.60
N GLU A 275 -12.64 4.39 -7.29
CA GLU A 275 -11.61 3.39 -7.08
C GLU A 275 -10.23 3.89 -7.54
N GLY A 276 -10.18 4.54 -8.71
CA GLY A 276 -8.98 5.23 -9.20
C GLY A 276 -8.46 6.28 -8.22
N PHE A 277 -9.36 7.17 -7.76
CA PHE A 277 -9.06 8.20 -6.77
C PHE A 277 -8.39 7.61 -5.52
N ALA A 278 -9.02 6.59 -4.92
CA ALA A 278 -8.58 6.05 -3.64
C ALA A 278 -7.26 5.28 -3.75
N TRP A 279 -7.03 4.56 -4.86
CA TRP A 279 -5.73 3.92 -5.09
C TRP A 279 -4.61 4.92 -5.36
N TYR A 280 -4.89 5.96 -6.16
CA TYR A 280 -3.88 6.98 -6.44
C TYR A 280 -3.46 7.74 -5.16
N MET A 281 -4.41 8.00 -4.26
CA MET A 281 -4.12 8.61 -2.95
C MET A 281 -3.04 7.86 -2.16
N ALA A 282 -2.86 6.54 -2.35
CA ALA A 282 -1.85 5.77 -1.65
C ALA A 282 -0.40 6.12 -2.05
N ILE A 283 -0.20 6.76 -3.20
CA ILE A 283 1.14 7.08 -3.76
C ILE A 283 1.28 8.49 -4.31
N ASP A 284 0.27 9.34 -4.14
CA ASP A 284 0.26 10.70 -4.69
C ASP A 284 1.51 11.49 -4.27
N GLY A 285 1.77 11.60 -2.96
CA GLY A 285 2.95 12.26 -2.44
C GLY A 285 4.26 11.69 -2.99
N PHE A 286 4.32 10.36 -3.15
CA PHE A 286 5.48 9.70 -3.75
C PHE A 286 5.70 10.18 -5.19
N VAL A 287 4.69 10.11 -6.04
CA VAL A 287 4.78 10.57 -7.44
C VAL A 287 5.08 12.07 -7.51
N ALA A 288 4.42 12.89 -6.68
CA ALA A 288 4.65 14.33 -6.62
C ALA A 288 6.10 14.68 -6.29
N SER A 289 6.77 13.88 -5.45
CA SER A 289 8.19 14.07 -5.10
C SER A 289 9.17 13.85 -6.26
N TYR A 290 8.74 13.16 -7.32
CA TYR A 290 9.55 12.93 -8.53
C TYR A 290 9.06 13.75 -9.73
N ASN A 291 7.75 13.97 -9.85
CA ASN A 291 7.15 14.75 -10.92
C ASN A 291 5.81 15.37 -10.47
N ALA A 292 5.86 16.63 -10.03
CA ALA A 292 4.69 17.37 -9.58
C ALA A 292 3.62 17.57 -10.68
N SER A 293 4.03 17.71 -11.95
CA SER A 293 3.11 17.89 -13.08
C SER A 293 2.32 16.62 -13.37
N ALA A 294 2.99 15.47 -13.38
CA ALA A 294 2.33 14.18 -13.52
C ALA A 294 1.36 13.95 -12.36
N ALA A 295 1.80 14.23 -11.12
CA ALA A 295 0.94 14.06 -9.96
C ALA A 295 -0.30 14.96 -10.02
N LYS A 296 -0.12 16.22 -10.45
CA LYS A 296 -1.25 17.13 -10.66
C LYS A 296 -2.19 16.63 -11.75
N ALA A 297 -1.68 16.15 -12.89
CA ALA A 297 -2.52 15.65 -13.97
C ALA A 297 -3.41 14.48 -13.50
N MET A 298 -2.85 13.56 -12.71
CA MET A 298 -3.61 12.44 -12.15
C MET A 298 -4.61 12.89 -11.08
N ARG A 299 -4.23 13.80 -10.17
CA ARG A 299 -5.17 14.42 -9.21
C ARG A 299 -6.34 15.09 -9.91
N ASP A 300 -6.06 15.89 -10.94
CA ASP A 300 -7.10 16.56 -11.71
C ASP A 300 -8.01 15.53 -12.40
N ALA A 301 -7.44 14.47 -12.98
CA ALA A 301 -8.21 13.45 -13.69
C ALA A 301 -9.10 12.61 -12.76
N LEU A 302 -8.63 12.36 -11.54
CA LEU A 302 -9.30 11.52 -10.53
C LEU A 302 -9.96 12.33 -9.40
N ASP A 303 -10.11 13.65 -9.56
CA ASP A 303 -10.79 14.50 -8.58
C ASP A 303 -12.19 13.96 -8.31
N ILE A 304 -12.42 13.47 -7.09
CA ILE A 304 -13.63 12.72 -6.72
C ILE A 304 -14.92 13.53 -6.93
N SER A 305 -14.83 14.87 -6.91
CA SER A 305 -15.96 15.77 -7.12
C SER A 305 -16.47 15.78 -8.57
N LYS A 306 -15.65 15.37 -9.54
CA LYS A 306 -16.01 15.42 -10.96
C LYS A 306 -17.13 14.44 -11.32
N PRO A 307 -18.13 14.86 -12.12
CA PRO A 307 -19.20 13.99 -12.59
C PRO A 307 -18.88 13.28 -13.92
N SER A 308 -17.74 13.57 -14.54
CA SER A 308 -17.27 12.97 -15.80
C SER A 308 -15.77 13.11 -15.95
N VAL A 309 -15.17 12.29 -16.82
CA VAL A 309 -13.78 12.41 -17.29
C VAL A 309 -13.79 12.74 -18.78
N PRO A 310 -13.35 13.94 -19.20
CA PRO A 310 -13.41 14.35 -20.61
C PRO A 310 -12.54 13.49 -21.53
N SER A 311 -12.94 13.39 -22.80
CA SER A 311 -12.14 12.72 -23.83
C SER A 311 -10.73 13.32 -23.96
N GLY A 312 -9.73 12.45 -24.08
CA GLY A 312 -8.30 12.79 -24.16
C GLY A 312 -7.59 12.87 -22.81
N THR A 313 -8.32 12.78 -21.68
CA THR A 313 -7.74 12.86 -20.33
C THR A 313 -6.77 11.72 -20.06
N PHE A 314 -7.15 10.49 -20.40
CA PHE A 314 -6.33 9.30 -20.24
C PHE A 314 -4.99 9.44 -20.96
N CYS A 315 -5.00 9.84 -22.23
CA CYS A 315 -3.75 10.00 -22.99
C CYS A 315 -2.85 11.08 -22.39
N ALA A 316 -3.41 12.22 -21.98
CA ALA A 316 -2.65 13.29 -21.35
C ALA A 316 -2.02 12.85 -20.02
N VAL A 317 -2.78 12.18 -19.15
CA VAL A 317 -2.30 11.67 -17.87
C VAL A 317 -1.26 10.56 -18.05
N ARG A 318 -1.52 9.62 -18.96
CA ARG A 318 -0.61 8.51 -19.27
C ARG A 318 0.73 9.03 -19.78
N GLU A 319 0.72 10.01 -20.67
CA GLU A 319 1.96 10.62 -21.16
C GLU A 319 2.79 11.22 -20.02
N GLN A 320 2.17 12.02 -19.15
CA GLN A 320 2.86 12.59 -17.99
C GLN A 320 3.40 11.52 -17.04
N MET A 321 2.63 10.44 -16.81
CA MET A 321 3.07 9.33 -15.97
C MET A 321 4.26 8.58 -16.58
N LEU A 322 4.24 8.30 -17.89
CA LEU A 322 5.38 7.68 -18.57
C LEU A 322 6.66 8.53 -18.45
N GLN A 323 6.54 9.85 -18.47
CA GLN A 323 7.68 10.76 -18.26
C GLN A 323 8.17 10.78 -16.81
N ALA A 324 7.32 10.46 -15.83
CA ALA A 324 7.68 10.42 -14.41
C ALA A 324 8.40 9.12 -14.01
N LEU A 325 8.12 7.99 -14.68
CA LEU A 325 8.66 6.67 -14.32
C LEU A 325 10.19 6.63 -14.20
N PRO A 326 10.99 7.19 -15.15
CA PRO A 326 12.45 7.15 -15.05
C PRO A 326 13.01 7.84 -13.79
N ALA A 327 12.40 8.94 -13.36
CA ALA A 327 12.82 9.65 -12.14
C ALA A 327 12.55 8.81 -10.88
N MET A 328 11.52 7.96 -10.90
CA MET A 328 11.25 6.97 -9.85
C MET A 328 12.15 5.73 -9.94
N GLY A 329 13.02 5.64 -10.95
CA GLY A 329 13.85 4.47 -11.21
C GLY A 329 13.09 3.29 -11.82
N LEU A 330 11.97 3.57 -12.51
CA LEU A 330 11.16 2.57 -13.22
C LEU A 330 11.33 2.74 -14.73
N ASP A 331 11.51 1.63 -15.45
CA ASP A 331 11.41 1.62 -16.91
C ASP A 331 9.94 1.81 -17.31
N CYS A 332 9.67 2.56 -18.38
CA CYS A 332 8.32 2.64 -18.95
C CYS A 332 7.76 1.26 -19.32
N LYS A 333 8.60 0.30 -19.71
CA LYS A 333 8.17 -1.08 -19.95
C LYS A 333 7.65 -1.75 -18.68
N ALA A 334 8.18 -1.37 -17.51
CA ALA A 334 7.73 -1.91 -16.23
C ALA A 334 6.25 -1.62 -15.98
N LEU A 335 5.69 -0.53 -16.53
CA LEU A 335 4.27 -0.21 -16.40
C LEU A 335 3.36 -1.25 -17.04
N GLY A 336 3.75 -1.81 -18.19
CA GLY A 336 2.88 -2.62 -19.02
C GLY A 336 1.77 -1.80 -19.69
N THR A 337 0.79 -2.52 -20.23
CA THR A 337 -0.41 -1.94 -20.85
C THR A 337 -1.64 -2.62 -20.26
N PHE A 338 -2.66 -1.84 -19.91
CA PHE A 338 -3.92 -2.38 -19.45
C PHE A 338 -4.52 -3.30 -20.51
N LYS A 339 -4.76 -4.57 -20.18
CA LYS A 339 -5.15 -5.63 -21.12
C LYS A 339 -6.44 -5.33 -21.89
N ASP A 340 -7.38 -4.63 -21.26
CA ASP A 340 -8.67 -4.26 -21.84
C ASP A 340 -8.67 -2.81 -22.36
N SER A 341 -7.48 -2.21 -22.53
CA SER A 341 -7.35 -0.84 -23.00
C SER A 341 -7.90 -0.69 -24.42
N THR A 342 -8.76 0.32 -24.61
CA THR A 342 -9.29 0.75 -25.91
C THR A 342 -8.71 2.08 -26.37
N LEU A 343 -8.05 2.82 -25.47
CA LEU A 343 -7.47 4.15 -25.76
C LEU A 343 -5.95 4.14 -25.89
N THR A 344 -5.21 3.14 -25.38
CA THR A 344 -3.73 3.19 -25.39
C THR A 344 -3.14 3.35 -26.79
N ALA A 345 -3.73 2.72 -27.81
CA ALA A 345 -3.25 2.79 -29.20
C ALA A 345 -3.40 4.18 -29.83
N SER A 346 -4.30 5.04 -29.32
CA SER A 346 -4.48 6.42 -29.79
C SER A 346 -3.65 7.44 -29.02
N CYS A 347 -2.98 7.03 -27.93
CA CYS A 347 -2.17 7.92 -27.11
C CYS A 347 -0.74 8.07 -27.66
N PRO A 348 -0.11 9.25 -27.48
CA PRO A 348 1.32 9.41 -27.73
C PRO A 348 2.16 8.42 -26.90
N SER A 349 3.11 7.74 -27.55
CA SER A 349 4.05 6.85 -26.88
C SER A 349 5.35 7.58 -26.56
N VAL A 350 5.31 8.53 -25.63
CA VAL A 350 6.52 9.29 -25.26
C VAL A 350 7.09 8.74 -23.96
N CYS A 351 8.06 7.85 -24.08
CA CYS A 351 8.96 7.49 -22.98
C CYS A 351 10.33 8.10 -23.27
N ASN A 352 10.61 9.27 -22.69
CA ASN A 352 11.94 9.88 -22.80
C ASN A 352 12.89 9.22 -21.82
N VAL A 353 13.53 8.14 -22.25
CA VAL A 353 14.59 7.42 -21.51
C VAL A 353 15.90 8.22 -21.35
N SER A 354 15.93 9.50 -21.72
CA SER A 354 17.13 10.35 -21.68
C SER A 354 17.57 10.75 -20.26
N ALA A 355 16.73 10.57 -19.24
CA ALA A 355 17.10 10.74 -17.84
C ALA A 355 17.46 9.40 -17.18
N ARG A 356 18.52 8.73 -17.66
CA ARG A 356 19.16 7.70 -16.83
C ARG A 356 19.79 8.41 -15.64
N CYS A 357 19.25 8.21 -14.43
CA CYS A 357 20.06 8.39 -13.23
C CYS A 357 21.27 7.47 -13.37
N SER A 358 22.45 8.07 -13.49
CA SER A 358 23.73 7.41 -13.36
C SER A 358 23.88 6.85 -11.94
N SER A 359 23.34 5.66 -11.69
CA SER A 359 23.85 4.75 -10.64
C SER A 359 23.40 3.31 -10.90
N GLN A 360 24.32 2.57 -11.50
CA GLN A 360 24.58 1.13 -11.44
C GLN A 360 23.44 0.11 -11.71
N PRO A 361 23.63 -0.80 -12.69
CA PRO A 361 22.91 -2.06 -12.71
C PRO A 361 23.53 -2.95 -11.63
N VAL A 362 22.77 -3.28 -10.58
CA VAL A 362 23.09 -4.48 -9.78
C VAL A 362 22.09 -5.53 -10.21
N GLY A 363 22.57 -6.41 -11.08
CA GLY A 363 21.83 -7.58 -11.51
C GLY A 363 21.51 -8.50 -10.34
N LEU A 364 20.40 -9.21 -10.49
CA LEU A 364 19.89 -10.34 -9.70
C LEU A 364 20.84 -11.55 -9.64
N GLN A 365 22.16 -11.37 -9.54
CA GLN A 365 23.15 -12.45 -9.65
C GLN A 365 24.10 -12.63 -8.47
N GLN A 366 23.82 -12.09 -7.28
CA GLN A 366 24.61 -12.40 -6.07
C GLN A 366 23.76 -12.90 -4.90
N LEU A 367 22.91 -13.90 -5.18
CA LEU A 367 22.38 -14.81 -4.17
C LEU A 367 22.68 -16.24 -4.62
N ARG A 368 23.90 -16.70 -4.33
CA ARG A 368 24.27 -18.12 -4.20
C ARG A 368 25.26 -18.27 -3.06
#